data_AF-A0A6A3W0Y7-F1
#
_entry.id   AF-A0A6A3W0Y7-F1
#
_cell.length_a   1.000
_cell.length_b   1.000
_cell.length_c   1.000
_cell.angle_alpha   90.00
_cell.angle_beta   90.00
_cell.angle_gamma   90.00
#
_symmetry.space_group_name_H-M   'P 1'
#
loop_
_entity.id
_entity.type
_entity.pdbx_description
1 polymer ?
#
loop_
_entity_poly.entity_id
_entity_poly.type
_entity_poly.pdbx_seq_one_letter_code
_entity_poly.pdbx_strand_id
1 'polypeptide(L)'
;MTSGEEMMKHAETRQSLRVLQKSFRHDVTMGSVSGTNALLEQLRRYALYFSDPQIQLKRVESVTPGVLTASALLSVTVSEFTLRCVFPHLEKVNSSDVDAAVDEYRALREKLLGQRLSCSCEMTLLLDEESDRVARLETSINLVESLFRVLGSAGDVVDVLQQALMTPECVVPNED
;
A
#
# COMPACT_ATOMS: atom_id res chain seq x y z
N MET A 1 3.98 -5.49 22.44
CA MET A 1 3.61 -4.06 22.49
C MET A 1 4.86 -3.21 22.59
N THR A 2 5.55 -2.96 21.47
CA THR A 2 6.85 -2.23 21.47
C THR A 2 7.20 -1.62 20.11
N SER A 3 6.23 -1.41 19.22
CA SER A 3 6.51 -0.96 17.84
C SER A 3 6.14 0.52 17.58
N GLY A 4 5.30 1.12 18.43
CA GLY A 4 4.96 2.56 18.31
C GLY A 4 6.14 3.48 18.64
N GLU A 5 7.05 3.02 19.50
CA GLU A 5 8.24 3.77 19.90
C GLU A 5 9.43 3.64 18.92
N GLU A 6 9.41 2.66 18.02
CA GLU A 6 10.54 2.44 17.11
C GLU A 6 10.49 3.33 15.87
N MET A 7 9.30 3.62 15.33
CA MET A 7 9.11 4.70 14.35
C MET A 7 9.49 6.07 14.91
N MET A 8 9.51 6.19 16.25
CA MET A 8 9.90 7.38 16.97
C MET A 8 11.42 7.53 17.15
N LYS A 9 12.30 6.65 16.65
CA LYS A 9 13.75 6.81 16.86
C LYS A 9 14.42 7.90 15.99
N HIS A 10 13.83 8.31 14.87
CA HIS A 10 14.43 9.31 13.98
C HIS A 10 13.71 10.66 14.07
N ALA A 11 14.43 11.70 14.50
CA ALA A 11 13.88 13.06 14.66
C ALA A 11 13.27 13.61 13.37
N GLU A 12 13.86 13.28 12.22
CA GLU A 12 13.39 13.67 10.88
C GLU A 12 12.05 13.00 10.52
N THR A 13 11.88 11.72 10.85
CA THR A 13 10.62 10.99 10.65
C THR A 13 9.50 11.60 11.52
N ARG A 14 9.79 11.89 12.80
CA ARG A 14 8.82 12.56 13.68
C ARG A 14 8.40 13.93 13.13
N GLN A 15 9.35 14.70 12.62
CA GLN A 15 9.07 16.02 12.08
C GLN A 15 8.23 15.92 10.80
N SER A 16 8.57 14.99 9.90
CA SER A 16 7.82 14.75 8.66
C SER A 16 6.38 14.32 8.94
N LEU A 17 6.17 13.43 9.91
CA LEU A 17 4.83 12.99 10.31
C LEU A 17 4.00 14.12 10.93
N ARG A 18 4.61 15.03 11.71
CA ARG A 18 3.90 16.20 12.25
C ARG A 18 3.51 17.19 11.17
N VAL A 19 4.37 17.40 10.18
CA VAL A 19 4.04 18.26 9.02
C VAL A 19 2.88 17.64 8.27
N LEU A 20 2.97 16.35 7.96
CA LEU A 20 1.93 15.59 7.29
C LEU A 20 0.58 15.68 8.03
N GLN A 21 0.58 15.46 9.35
CA GLN A 21 -0.61 15.62 10.21
C GLN A 21 -1.25 17.00 10.10
N LYS A 22 -0.45 18.07 10.05
CA LYS A 22 -0.97 19.44 9.98
C LYS A 22 -1.55 19.78 8.61
N SER A 23 -1.08 19.12 7.55
CA SER A 23 -1.59 19.28 6.19
C SER A 23 -2.96 18.62 5.97
N PHE A 24 -3.35 17.69 6.83
CA PHE A 24 -4.65 17.01 6.76
C PHE A 24 -5.69 17.66 7.67
N ARG A 25 -6.97 17.57 7.28
CA ARG A 25 -8.06 17.78 8.23
C ARG A 25 -8.13 16.62 9.23
N HIS A 26 -8.69 16.90 10.40
CA HIS A 26 -8.85 15.91 11.47
C HIS A 26 -9.75 14.74 11.06
N ASP A 27 -10.69 15.01 10.15
CA ASP A 27 -11.68 14.11 9.56
C ASP A 27 -11.30 13.65 8.14
N VAL A 28 -10.00 13.70 7.78
CA VAL A 28 -9.52 13.27 6.45
C VAL A 28 -9.99 11.86 6.11
N THR A 29 -10.41 11.64 4.87
CA THR A 29 -10.84 10.32 4.39
C THR A 29 -9.90 9.75 3.33
N MET A 30 -9.70 8.42 3.36
CA MET A 30 -9.00 7.66 2.32
C MET A 30 -9.65 6.29 2.16
N GLY A 31 -10.48 6.12 1.11
CA GLY A 31 -11.30 4.93 0.96
C GLY A 31 -12.21 4.73 2.19
N SER A 32 -12.07 3.59 2.86
CA SER A 32 -12.78 3.28 4.12
C SER A 32 -12.12 3.87 5.38
N VAL A 33 -10.92 4.43 5.27
CA VAL A 33 -10.19 5.04 6.40
C VAL A 33 -10.70 6.46 6.64
N SER A 34 -10.99 6.79 7.90
CA SER A 34 -11.40 8.14 8.31
C SER A 34 -10.63 8.61 9.54
N GLY A 35 -10.17 9.87 9.47
CA GLY A 35 -9.42 10.55 10.50
C GLY A 35 -7.90 10.45 10.36
N THR A 36 -7.20 11.47 10.82
CA THR A 36 -5.74 11.59 10.66
C THR A 36 -4.97 10.44 11.32
N ASN A 37 -5.42 9.98 12.50
CA ASN A 37 -4.78 8.87 13.20
C ASN A 37 -4.89 7.56 12.42
N ALA A 38 -6.06 7.27 11.83
CA ALA A 38 -6.26 6.06 11.05
C ALA A 38 -5.44 6.10 9.75
N LEU A 39 -5.31 7.27 9.12
CA LEU A 39 -4.44 7.46 7.96
C LEU A 39 -2.96 7.22 8.28
N LEU A 40 -2.48 7.69 9.44
CA LEU A 40 -1.10 7.45 9.86
C LEU A 40 -0.83 5.99 10.22
N GLU A 41 -1.79 5.31 10.85
CA GLU A 41 -1.70 3.87 11.08
C GLU A 41 -1.69 3.08 9.76
N GLN A 42 -2.35 3.59 8.72
CA GLN A 42 -2.23 3.01 7.39
C GLN A 42 -0.85 3.27 6.76
N LEU A 43 -0.32 4.50 6.85
CA LEU A 43 1.05 4.79 6.39
C LEU A 43 2.09 3.91 7.10
N ARG A 44 1.90 3.69 8.40
CA ARG A 44 2.72 2.78 9.21
C ARG A 44 2.61 1.34 8.73
N ARG A 45 1.41 0.87 8.42
CA ARG A 45 1.20 -0.48 7.86
C ARG A 45 1.94 -0.65 6.55
N TYR A 46 1.89 0.31 5.62
CA TYR A 46 2.70 0.23 4.41
C TYR A 46 4.20 0.11 4.71
N ALA A 47 4.70 0.89 5.66
CA ALA A 47 6.10 0.86 6.07
C ALA A 47 6.53 -0.46 6.74
N LEU A 48 5.60 -1.16 7.40
CA LEU A 48 5.85 -2.45 8.06
C LEU A 48 5.66 -3.63 7.10
N TYR A 49 4.62 -3.58 6.26
CA TYR A 49 4.17 -4.71 5.46
C TYR A 49 5.04 -4.88 4.23
N PHE A 50 5.55 -3.79 3.68
CA PHE A 50 6.46 -3.78 2.55
C PHE A 50 7.88 -3.55 3.02
N SER A 51 8.82 -4.36 2.52
CA SER A 51 10.24 -4.14 2.80
C SER A 51 10.82 -3.08 1.86
N ASP A 52 11.61 -2.15 2.42
CA ASP A 52 12.25 -1.04 1.70
C ASP A 52 11.29 -0.26 0.76
N PRO A 53 10.18 0.30 1.27
CA PRO A 53 9.28 1.08 0.45
C PRO A 53 9.92 2.41 0.04
N GLN A 54 9.96 2.67 -1.26
CA GLN A 54 10.48 3.91 -1.84
C GLN A 54 9.43 4.54 -2.74
N ILE A 55 9.10 5.80 -2.45
CA ILE A 55 8.20 6.58 -3.28
C ILE A 55 8.98 7.68 -4.01
N GLN A 56 8.88 7.69 -5.33
CA GLN A 56 9.47 8.73 -6.17
C GLN A 56 8.35 9.55 -6.81
N LEU A 57 8.13 10.74 -6.27
CA LEU A 57 7.20 11.71 -6.84
C LEU A 57 7.67 12.10 -8.26
N LYS A 58 6.81 11.89 -9.25
CA LYS A 58 7.09 12.23 -10.65
C LYS A 58 6.51 13.58 -11.01
N ARG A 59 5.27 13.83 -10.58
CA ARG A 59 4.59 15.08 -10.88
C ARG A 59 3.57 15.42 -9.81
N VAL A 60 3.39 16.72 -9.58
CA VAL A 60 2.24 17.27 -8.85
C VAL A 60 1.65 18.36 -9.73
N GLU A 61 0.34 18.31 -9.94
CA GLU A 61 -0.40 19.27 -10.73
C GLU A 61 -1.64 19.71 -9.94
N SER A 62 -2.04 20.97 -10.12
CA SER A 62 -3.34 21.46 -9.69
C SER A 62 -4.30 21.34 -10.87
N VAL A 63 -5.30 20.48 -10.74
CA VAL A 63 -6.27 20.22 -11.82
C VAL A 63 -7.31 21.33 -11.83
N THR A 64 -7.80 21.69 -10.65
CA THR A 64 -8.75 22.78 -10.39
C THR A 64 -8.47 23.35 -8.99
N PRO A 65 -9.00 24.54 -8.64
CA PRO A 65 -8.96 25.01 -7.26
C PRO A 65 -9.43 23.92 -6.29
N GLY A 66 -8.65 23.68 -5.24
CA GLY A 66 -8.94 22.66 -4.24
C GLY A 66 -8.65 21.21 -4.65
N VAL A 67 -8.17 20.91 -5.87
CA VAL A 67 -7.86 19.54 -6.30
C VAL A 67 -6.44 19.43 -6.84
N LEU A 68 -5.60 18.69 -6.13
CA LEU A 68 -4.25 18.36 -6.54
C LEU A 68 -4.16 16.89 -6.96
N THR A 69 -3.46 16.63 -8.06
CA THR A 69 -3.11 15.26 -8.46
C THR A 69 -1.61 15.09 -8.41
N ALA A 70 -1.15 13.97 -7.86
CA ALA A 70 0.24 13.57 -7.81
C ALA A 70 0.41 12.21 -8.48
N SER A 71 1.41 12.11 -9.35
CA SER A 71 1.86 10.81 -9.87
C SER A 71 3.21 10.47 -9.25
N ALA A 72 3.37 9.21 -8.88
CA ALA A 72 4.57 8.69 -8.27
C ALA A 72 4.90 7.29 -8.78
N LEU A 73 6.16 6.89 -8.60
CA LEU A 73 6.58 5.51 -8.73
C LEU A 73 6.84 4.95 -7.34
N LEU A 74 6.04 3.98 -6.92
CA LEU A 74 6.20 3.24 -5.68
C LEU A 74 7.01 1.98 -5.97
N SER A 75 8.16 1.84 -5.33
CA SER A 75 8.96 0.62 -5.35
C SER A 75 8.92 -0.06 -4.00
N VAL A 76 8.57 -1.34 -3.97
CA VAL A 76 8.46 -2.14 -2.74
C VAL A 76 9.07 -3.52 -2.97
N THR A 77 9.69 -4.08 -1.94
CA THR A 77 10.18 -5.46 -1.98
C THR A 77 9.18 -6.38 -1.29
N VAL A 78 8.80 -7.47 -1.95
CA VAL A 78 7.93 -8.50 -1.39
C VAL A 78 8.74 -9.35 -0.42
N SER A 79 8.41 -9.26 0.87
CA SER A 79 8.99 -10.07 1.93
C SER A 79 8.04 -11.19 2.34
N GLU A 80 8.50 -12.10 3.20
CA GLU A 80 7.63 -13.09 3.85
C GLU A 80 6.49 -12.41 4.61
N PHE A 81 6.78 -11.27 5.25
CA PHE A 81 5.77 -10.50 5.96
C PHE A 81 4.76 -9.85 5.00
N THR A 82 5.21 -9.40 3.82
CA THR A 82 4.33 -8.91 2.76
C THR A 82 3.38 -10.01 2.28
N LEU A 83 3.89 -11.22 2.05
CA LEU A 83 3.07 -12.36 1.67
C LEU A 83 2.03 -12.66 2.74
N ARG A 84 2.43 -12.75 4.01
CA ARG A 84 1.53 -13.02 5.12
C ARG A 84 0.42 -11.97 5.27
N CYS A 85 0.75 -10.69 5.16
CA CYS A 85 -0.20 -9.61 5.45
C CYS A 85 -0.99 -9.13 4.22
N VAL A 86 -0.47 -9.32 2.99
CA VAL A 86 -1.10 -8.81 1.76
C VAL A 86 -1.62 -9.97 0.89
N PHE A 87 -0.90 -11.10 0.85
CA PHE A 87 -1.24 -12.27 0.03
C PHE A 87 -1.31 -13.57 0.86
N PRO A 88 -2.06 -13.61 1.99
CA PRO A 88 -2.02 -14.74 2.93
C PRO A 88 -2.44 -16.07 2.30
N HIS A 89 -3.24 -16.03 1.24
CA HIS A 89 -3.67 -17.21 0.50
C HIS A 89 -2.50 -17.94 -0.17
N LEU A 90 -1.42 -17.24 -0.53
CA LEU A 90 -0.19 -17.84 -1.06
C LEU A 90 0.64 -18.57 0.01
N GLU A 91 0.34 -18.34 1.29
CA GLU A 91 1.00 -18.97 2.43
C GLU A 91 0.24 -20.19 2.96
N LYS A 92 -1.07 -20.30 2.68
CA LYS A 92 -1.91 -21.40 3.15
C LYS A 92 -1.60 -22.70 2.40
N VAL A 93 -0.70 -23.48 2.97
CA VAL A 93 -0.54 -24.91 2.65
C VAL A 93 -1.71 -25.67 3.31
N ASN A 94 -2.90 -25.62 2.70
CA ASN A 94 -3.99 -26.50 3.13
C ASN A 94 -3.65 -27.92 2.70
N SER A 95 -3.24 -28.75 3.66
CA SER A 95 -2.83 -30.14 3.49
C SER A 95 -3.99 -31.11 3.22
N SER A 96 -5.06 -30.68 2.54
CA SER A 96 -6.24 -31.53 2.34
C SER A 96 -6.85 -31.55 0.95
N ASP A 97 -6.51 -30.63 0.04
CA ASP A 97 -7.20 -30.55 -1.25
C ASP A 97 -6.23 -30.34 -2.42
N VAL A 98 -6.03 -31.43 -3.17
CA VAL A 98 -5.50 -31.53 -4.55
C VAL A 98 -4.06 -31.01 -4.77
N ASP A 99 -3.11 -31.95 -4.84
CA ASP A 99 -1.66 -31.74 -5.02
C ASP A 99 -1.26 -30.68 -6.09
N ALA A 100 -2.05 -30.46 -7.14
CA ALA A 100 -1.70 -29.54 -8.23
C ALA A 100 -1.85 -28.04 -7.89
N ALA A 101 -2.90 -27.64 -7.16
CA ALA A 101 -3.14 -26.23 -6.83
C ALA A 101 -2.17 -25.71 -5.75
N VAL A 102 -1.76 -26.60 -4.84
CA VAL A 102 -0.75 -26.30 -3.80
C VAL A 102 0.61 -26.00 -4.44
N ASP A 103 0.97 -26.72 -5.51
CA ASP A 103 2.22 -26.51 -6.23
C ASP A 103 2.21 -25.18 -7.02
N GLU A 104 1.07 -24.78 -7.60
CA GLU A 104 0.93 -23.50 -8.30
C GLU A 104 1.07 -22.30 -7.35
N TYR A 105 0.38 -22.28 -6.20
CA TYR A 105 0.52 -21.20 -5.22
C TYR A 105 1.93 -21.14 -4.60
N ARG A 106 2.58 -22.28 -4.39
CA ARG A 106 3.99 -22.32 -3.96
C ARG A 106 4.90 -21.71 -5.02
N ALA A 107 4.70 -22.04 -6.30
CA ALA A 107 5.48 -21.46 -7.39
C ALA A 107 5.27 -19.94 -7.50
N LEU A 108 4.04 -19.45 -7.34
CA LEU A 108 3.74 -18.01 -7.29
C LEU A 108 4.44 -17.32 -6.11
N ARG A 109 4.40 -17.94 -4.93
CA ARG A 109 5.11 -17.46 -3.73
C ARG A 109 6.61 -17.34 -4.00
N GLU A 110 7.22 -18.38 -4.54
CA GLU A 110 8.66 -18.40 -4.84
C GLU A 110 9.05 -17.38 -5.90
N LYS A 111 8.21 -17.17 -6.92
CA LYS A 111 8.41 -16.11 -7.92
C LYS A 111 8.37 -14.72 -7.31
N LEU A 112 7.46 -14.47 -6.36
CA LEU A 112 7.23 -13.14 -5.78
C LEU A 112 8.21 -12.81 -4.64
N LEU A 113 8.58 -13.79 -3.82
CA LEU A 113 9.41 -13.56 -2.64
C LEU A 113 10.77 -12.95 -3.04
N GLY A 114 11.13 -11.84 -2.40
CA GLY A 114 12.36 -11.09 -2.67
C GLY A 114 12.32 -10.21 -3.91
N GLN A 115 11.23 -10.23 -4.70
CA GLN A 115 11.12 -9.37 -5.87
C GLN A 115 10.85 -7.93 -5.49
N ARG A 116 11.43 -7.01 -6.26
CA ARG A 116 11.15 -5.59 -6.18
C ARG A 116 10.09 -5.21 -7.21
N LEU A 117 8.89 -4.89 -6.73
CA LEU A 117 7.78 -4.40 -7.55
C LEU A 117 7.90 -2.90 -7.71
N SER A 118 7.78 -2.39 -8.94
CA SER A 118 7.78 -0.96 -9.25
C SER A 118 6.43 -0.56 -9.85
N CYS A 119 5.54 -0.06 -8.99
CA CYS A 119 4.17 0.26 -9.30
C CYS A 119 4.01 1.75 -9.57
N SER A 120 3.34 2.12 -10.66
CA SER A 120 2.85 3.49 -10.81
C SER A 120 1.74 3.74 -9.78
N CYS A 121 1.79 4.90 -9.15
CA CYS A 121 0.86 5.35 -8.13
C CYS A 121 0.31 6.71 -8.53
N GLU A 122 -1.00 6.87 -8.43
CA GLU A 122 -1.69 8.14 -8.60
C GLU A 122 -2.40 8.50 -7.29
N MET A 123 -2.28 9.76 -6.89
CA MET A 123 -2.89 10.29 -5.68
C MET A 123 -3.66 11.55 -6.02
N THR A 124 -4.94 11.60 -5.66
CA THR A 124 -5.77 12.80 -5.77
C THR A 124 -6.02 13.33 -4.37
N LEU A 125 -5.59 14.56 -4.11
CA LEU A 125 -5.80 15.26 -2.86
C LEU A 125 -6.87 16.33 -3.08
N LEU A 126 -7.98 16.20 -2.35
CA LEU A 126 -9.03 17.20 -2.32
C LEU A 126 -8.84 18.03 -1.05
N LEU A 127 -8.62 19.33 -1.26
CA LEU A 127 -8.41 20.30 -0.21
C LEU A 127 -9.74 20.94 0.17
N ASP A 128 -9.85 21.22 1.46
CA ASP A 128 -10.92 21.99 2.04
C ASP A 128 -10.76 23.47 1.75
N GLU A 129 -11.81 24.11 1.23
CA GLU A 129 -11.77 25.51 0.80
C GLU A 129 -11.52 26.51 1.94
N GLU A 130 -11.92 26.17 3.17
CA GLU A 130 -11.76 27.07 4.32
C GLU A 130 -10.37 26.96 4.98
N SER A 131 -9.83 25.74 5.06
CA SER A 131 -8.60 25.47 5.81
C SER A 131 -7.36 25.22 4.94
N ASP A 132 -7.50 25.09 3.62
CA ASP A 132 -6.45 24.66 2.68
C ASP A 132 -5.78 23.34 3.08
N ARG A 133 -6.49 22.50 3.84
CA ARG A 133 -6.02 21.19 4.29
C ARG A 133 -6.67 20.09 3.50
N VAL A 134 -5.97 18.98 3.35
CA VAL A 134 -6.48 17.82 2.62
C VAL A 134 -7.62 17.17 3.42
N ALA A 135 -8.82 17.21 2.85
CA ALA A 135 -10.05 16.62 3.39
C ALA A 135 -10.26 15.18 2.90
N ARG A 136 -9.80 14.88 1.68
CA ARG A 136 -9.91 13.54 1.09
C ARG A 136 -8.67 13.23 0.28
N LEU A 137 -8.19 12.00 0.45
CA LEU A 137 -7.09 11.42 -0.30
C LEU A 137 -7.61 10.20 -1.05
N GLU A 138 -7.47 10.20 -2.36
CA GLU A 138 -7.73 9.04 -3.20
C GLU A 138 -6.40 8.53 -3.70
N THR A 139 -6.17 7.22 -3.64
CA THR A 139 -4.91 6.62 -4.08
C THR A 139 -5.21 5.40 -4.94
N SER A 140 -4.47 5.26 -6.03
CA SER A 140 -4.53 4.13 -6.94
C SER A 140 -3.11 3.63 -7.22
N ILE A 141 -2.89 2.33 -7.07
CA ILE A 141 -1.59 1.69 -7.31
C ILE A 141 -1.77 0.63 -8.39
N ASN A 142 -1.01 0.74 -9.48
CA ASN A 142 -1.01 -0.26 -10.55
C ASN A 142 -0.13 -1.47 -10.16
N LEU A 143 -0.72 -2.39 -9.40
CA LEU A 143 -0.08 -3.68 -9.06
C LEU A 143 -0.08 -4.64 -10.24
N VAL A 144 -1.06 -4.56 -11.14
CA VAL A 144 -1.23 -5.47 -12.28
C VAL A 144 0.00 -5.44 -13.18
N GLU A 145 0.45 -4.25 -13.57
CA GLU A 145 1.63 -4.11 -14.43
C GLU A 145 2.90 -4.67 -13.78
N SER A 146 3.11 -4.38 -12.49
CA SER A 146 4.27 -4.85 -11.73
C SER A 146 4.27 -6.36 -11.56
N LEU A 147 3.13 -6.95 -11.21
CA LEU A 147 3.00 -8.39 -11.03
C LEU A 147 3.13 -9.12 -12.36
N PHE A 148 2.57 -8.58 -13.45
CA PHE A 148 2.69 -9.18 -14.77
C PHE A 148 4.15 -9.25 -15.23
N ARG A 149 4.97 -8.23 -14.94
CA ARG A 149 6.41 -8.26 -15.24
C ARG A 149 7.16 -9.36 -14.49
N VAL A 150 6.72 -9.71 -13.28
CA VAL A 150 7.36 -10.75 -12.46
C VAL A 150 6.84 -12.15 -12.81
N LEU A 151 5.53 -12.29 -12.97
CA LEU A 151 4.87 -13.59 -13.13
C LEU A 151 4.84 -14.06 -14.58
N GLY A 152 4.81 -13.13 -15.53
CA GLY A 152 4.80 -13.39 -16.98
C GLY A 152 3.47 -13.92 -17.53
N SER A 153 2.43 -14.00 -16.69
CA SER A 153 1.14 -14.60 -17.01
C SER A 153 0.03 -13.76 -16.42
N ALA A 154 -0.99 -13.46 -17.23
CA ALA A 154 -2.16 -12.73 -16.76
C ALA A 154 -3.02 -13.58 -15.80
N GLY A 155 -3.02 -14.91 -15.97
CA GLY A 155 -3.69 -15.84 -15.05
C GLY A 155 -3.08 -15.74 -13.66
N ASP A 156 -1.76 -15.92 -13.56
CA ASP A 156 -0.99 -15.81 -12.32
C ASP A 156 -1.23 -14.47 -11.60
N VAL A 157 -1.36 -13.37 -12.34
CA VAL A 157 -1.66 -12.04 -11.76
C VAL A 157 -3.06 -11.98 -11.18
N VAL A 158 -4.05 -12.54 -11.88
CA VAL A 158 -5.43 -12.62 -11.39
C VAL A 158 -5.48 -13.48 -10.12
N ASP A 159 -4.80 -14.63 -10.12
CA ASP A 159 -4.78 -15.54 -8.96
C ASP A 159 -4.18 -14.87 -7.72
N VAL A 160 -3.10 -14.09 -7.88
CA VAL A 160 -2.46 -13.33 -6.79
C VAL A 160 -3.34 -12.19 -6.28
N LEU A 161 -4.04 -11.48 -7.18
CA LEU A 161 -4.83 -10.30 -6.82
C LEU A 161 -6.24 -10.64 -6.31
N GLN A 162 -6.83 -11.74 -6.78
CA GLN A 162 -8.23 -12.10 -6.47
C GLN A 162 -8.47 -12.33 -4.98
N GLN A 163 -7.45 -12.78 -4.24
CA GLN A 163 -7.52 -13.03 -2.81
C GLN A 163 -6.53 -12.16 -2.01
N ALA A 164 -6.05 -11.07 -2.61
CA ALA A 164 -5.22 -10.10 -1.91
C ALA A 164 -6.06 -9.33 -0.89
N LEU A 165 -5.45 -9.01 0.26
CA LEU A 165 -6.13 -8.25 1.33
C LEU A 165 -6.12 -6.74 1.08
N MET A 166 -5.29 -6.25 0.15
CA MET A 166 -5.29 -4.83 -0.21
C MET A 166 -6.55 -4.48 -1.01
N THR A 167 -7.33 -3.51 -0.52
CA THR A 167 -8.52 -3.05 -1.24
C THR A 167 -8.14 -2.20 -2.46
N PRO A 168 -9.07 -2.02 -3.42
CA PRO A 168 -8.85 -1.13 -4.57
C PRO A 168 -8.51 0.32 -4.19
N GLU A 169 -8.99 0.78 -3.03
CA GLU A 169 -8.66 2.09 -2.45
C GLU A 169 -7.27 2.09 -1.76
N CYS A 170 -6.46 1.06 -2.03
CA CYS A 170 -5.14 0.81 -1.46
C CYS A 170 -5.14 0.61 0.06
N VAL A 171 -6.28 0.38 0.70
CA VAL A 171 -6.35 0.19 2.16
C VAL A 171 -5.99 -1.25 2.49
N VAL A 172 -5.09 -1.45 3.45
CA VAL A 172 -4.82 -2.78 4.01
C VAL A 172 -5.60 -2.93 5.33
N PRO A 173 -6.48 -3.94 5.46
CA PRO A 173 -7.29 -4.15 6.65
C PRO A 173 -6.43 -4.44 7.89
N ASN A 174 -7.03 -4.28 9.08
CA ASN A 174 -6.39 -4.75 10.31
C ASN A 174 -6.36 -6.28 10.31
N GLU A 175 -5.29 -6.88 10.84
CA GLU A 175 -5.37 -8.25 11.36
C GLU A 175 -6.25 -8.19 12.62
N ASP A 176 -7.51 -8.64 12.52
CA ASP A 176 -8.35 -8.96 13.69
C ASP A 176 -7.97 -10.33 14.27
#